data_AF-A0A1E4U3G4-F1
#
_entry.id   AF-A0A1E4U3G4-F1
#
_cell.length_a   1.000
_cell.length_b   1.000
_cell.length_c   1.000
_cell.angle_alpha   90.00
_cell.angle_beta   90.00
_cell.angle_gamma   90.00
#
_symmetry.space_group_name_H-M   'P 1'
#
loop_
_entity.id
_entity.type
_entity.pdbx_description
1 polymer ?
#
loop_
_entity_poly.entity_id
_entity_poly.type
_entity_poly.pdbx_seq_one_letter_code
_entity_poly.pdbx_strand_id
1 'polypeptide(L)'
;MASSESDYNSDSSNSSLPPSPSSPSGNGGLNNEQSLKSRILSYPFDVTMHLSESLQLIEWDFYVEQYGKQLICFLNLVFVCCSFYLDCYYEESLHQKYNYINTDNNEVFAKYGIPKRQKSPPYILVPISLVYYGLIVLSFANAVLCLTNVKNYDLINRDISKVPNTPSAYKIDFQKPLIVVDQNEDSFFIKRFSIMIIKLIFYRIFPKEQENVNDTNTSIWRLSMWAPSLLQLYLLSLFSPLNVLFLTLNKPITFNGLVFLVLLMSFQYMLIFNKYEVLIKDKELVFKEFLQDYQENYLNPRLSKKFRDASVDATRSKFANNTVKFYLNDKRTKVY
;
A
#
# COMPACT_ATOMS: atom_id res chain seq x y z
N MET A 1 -60.91 28.51 16.74
CA MET A 1 -60.94 29.74 17.56
C MET A 1 -59.70 29.73 18.43
N ALA A 2 -58.63 30.30 17.88
CA ALA A 2 -57.44 30.68 18.63
C ALA A 2 -57.81 31.99 19.38
N SER A 3 -57.49 32.08 20.68
CA SER A 3 -56.26 32.69 21.23
C SER A 3 -56.57 34.08 21.78
N SER A 4 -56.54 34.15 23.11
CA SER A 4 -56.64 35.34 23.94
C SER A 4 -55.26 36.03 24.09
N GLU A 5 -55.27 37.35 23.88
CA GLU A 5 -54.59 38.45 24.59
C GLU A 5 -53.18 38.17 25.17
N SER A 6 -52.11 38.79 24.64
CA SER A 6 -51.65 40.20 24.83
C SER A 6 -51.42 40.56 26.30
N ASP A 7 -50.40 41.28 26.74
CA ASP A 7 -49.09 41.73 26.25
C ASP A 7 -48.45 42.47 27.45
N TYR A 8 -47.14 42.70 27.36
CA TYR A 8 -46.40 43.87 27.89
C TYR A 8 -45.73 43.91 29.30
N ASN A 9 -44.40 44.16 29.20
CA ASN A 9 -43.49 45.02 30.00
C ASN A 9 -43.05 44.58 31.41
N SER A 10 -41.83 44.83 31.89
CA SER A 10 -40.58 45.38 31.34
C SER A 10 -39.48 45.22 32.41
N ASP A 11 -38.22 45.38 31.98
CA ASP A 11 -37.07 45.89 32.77
C ASP A 11 -36.29 45.01 33.77
N SER A 12 -35.12 44.61 33.27
CA SER A 12 -33.80 45.06 33.77
C SER A 12 -33.08 44.30 34.89
N SER A 13 -31.74 44.33 34.74
CA SER A 13 -30.66 44.10 35.73
C SER A 13 -30.04 42.69 35.83
N ASN A 14 -29.02 42.50 34.97
CA ASN A 14 -27.62 42.15 35.27
C ASN A 14 -27.24 41.14 36.38
N SER A 15 -26.26 40.31 35.98
CA SER A 15 -25.15 39.69 36.74
C SER A 15 -25.30 38.18 36.95
N SER A 16 -24.31 37.30 36.77
CA SER A 16 -22.94 37.37 36.26
C SER A 16 -22.42 35.92 36.26
N LEU A 17 -21.91 35.42 35.12
CA LEU A 17 -21.13 34.17 35.04
C LEU A 17 -19.72 34.52 34.51
N PRO A 18 -18.66 33.87 35.00
CA PRO A 18 -17.27 34.24 34.73
C PRO A 18 -16.80 33.81 33.34
N PRO A 19 -15.75 34.44 32.79
CA PRO A 19 -15.33 34.23 31.40
C PRO A 19 -14.55 32.92 31.22
N SER A 20 -14.89 32.21 30.15
CA SER A 20 -14.10 31.16 29.54
C SER A 20 -12.84 31.73 28.87
N PRO A 21 -11.74 30.96 28.77
CA PRO A 21 -10.50 31.42 28.17
C PRO A 21 -10.68 31.66 26.66
N SER A 22 -10.28 32.87 26.27
CA SER A 22 -10.25 33.39 24.91
C SER A 22 -9.54 32.45 23.93
N SER A 23 -10.28 31.98 22.94
CA SER A 23 -9.77 31.70 21.60
C SER A 23 -9.39 33.04 20.92
N PRO A 24 -8.24 33.16 20.24
CA PRO A 24 -8.03 34.28 19.34
C PRO A 24 -8.72 33.98 18.00
N SER A 25 -9.80 34.72 17.71
CA SER A 25 -10.39 34.80 16.38
C SER A 25 -9.42 35.49 15.41
N GLY A 26 -9.40 34.98 14.17
CA GLY A 26 -8.51 35.44 13.12
C GLY A 26 -8.76 36.86 12.62
N ASN A 27 -7.75 37.42 11.96
CA ASN A 27 -7.77 37.69 10.52
C ASN A 27 -6.50 38.48 10.16
N GLY A 28 -5.85 38.07 9.08
CA GLY A 28 -4.69 38.79 8.55
C GLY A 28 -4.02 37.99 7.47
N GLY A 29 -4.63 37.96 6.28
CA GLY A 29 -3.90 37.54 5.09
C GLY A 29 -2.69 38.46 4.91
N LEU A 30 -1.50 37.89 4.93
CA LEU A 30 -0.26 38.50 4.48
C LEU A 30 0.75 37.39 4.26
N ASN A 31 1.02 37.17 2.98
CA ASN A 31 2.29 36.73 2.40
C ASN A 31 3.49 37.02 3.32
N ASN A 32 3.81 36.09 4.20
CA ASN A 32 5.09 36.03 4.88
C ASN A 32 5.65 34.65 4.58
N GLU A 33 6.61 34.62 3.66
CA GLU A 33 7.50 33.50 3.41
C GLU A 33 8.29 33.19 4.69
N GLN A 34 7.63 32.61 5.69
CA GLN A 34 8.33 32.00 6.80
C GLN A 34 9.15 30.86 6.21
N SER A 35 10.47 30.97 6.33
CA SER A 35 11.41 29.96 5.85
C SER A 35 10.95 28.57 6.29
N LEU A 36 10.93 27.59 5.39
CA LEU A 36 10.50 26.21 5.69
C LEU A 36 11.17 25.67 6.96
N LYS A 37 12.40 26.11 7.26
CA LYS A 37 13.14 25.79 8.48
C LYS A 37 12.46 26.27 9.77
N SER A 38 11.94 27.50 9.81
CA SER A 38 11.26 28.03 11.01
C SER A 38 9.90 27.38 11.24
N ARG A 39 9.21 26.97 10.17
CA ARG A 39 7.96 26.21 10.25
C ARG A 39 8.18 24.77 10.75
N ILE A 40 9.24 24.12 10.30
CA ILE A 40 9.65 22.79 10.78
C ILE A 40 10.06 22.83 12.25
N LEU A 41 10.76 23.91 12.68
CA LEU A 41 11.24 24.03 14.07
C LEU A 41 10.11 24.37 15.07
N SER A 42 9.10 25.12 14.64
CA SER A 42 8.02 25.57 15.52
C SER A 42 6.94 24.50 15.75
N TYR A 43 6.56 23.76 14.71
CA TYR A 43 5.51 22.74 14.79
C TYR A 43 5.86 21.49 13.95
N PRO A 44 6.73 20.60 14.45
CA PRO A 44 7.15 19.43 13.69
C PRO A 44 5.99 18.47 13.39
N PHE A 45 5.04 18.30 14.32
CA PHE A 45 3.90 17.40 14.15
C PHE A 45 2.93 17.91 13.07
N ASP A 46 2.58 19.19 13.08
CA ASP A 46 1.67 19.78 12.08
C ASP A 46 2.24 19.68 10.66
N VAL A 47 3.56 19.80 10.51
CA VAL A 47 4.23 19.58 9.22
C VAL A 47 4.11 18.13 8.79
N THR A 48 4.29 17.16 9.70
CA THR A 48 4.10 15.74 9.34
C THR A 48 2.66 15.42 8.98
N MET A 49 1.69 16.01 9.68
CA MET A 49 0.27 15.83 9.39
C MET A 49 -0.09 16.43 8.03
N HIS A 50 0.30 17.68 7.78
CA HIS A 50 0.11 18.35 6.49
C HIS A 50 0.79 17.60 5.35
N LEU A 51 2.01 17.09 5.56
CA LEU A 51 2.71 16.27 4.57
C LEU A 51 1.94 14.98 4.31
N SER A 52 1.46 14.31 5.36
CA SER A 52 0.70 13.06 5.21
C SER A 52 -0.60 13.28 4.44
N GLU A 53 -1.33 14.36 4.73
CA GLU A 53 -2.53 14.76 4.01
C GLU A 53 -2.21 15.05 2.55
N SER A 54 -1.16 15.83 2.30
CA SER A 54 -0.68 16.14 0.94
C SER A 54 -0.27 14.88 0.17
N LEU A 55 0.42 13.93 0.83
CA LEU A 55 0.84 12.67 0.22
C LEU A 55 -0.34 11.76 -0.11
N GLN A 56 -1.39 11.78 0.70
CA GLN A 56 -2.60 10.98 0.50
C GLN A 56 -3.54 11.58 -0.55
N LEU A 57 -3.53 12.90 -0.72
CA LEU A 57 -4.27 13.60 -1.77
C LEU A 57 -3.66 13.37 -3.17
N ILE A 58 -2.36 13.08 -3.25
CA ILE A 58 -1.70 12.80 -4.53
C ILE A 58 -2.10 11.41 -5.02
N GLU A 59 -2.77 11.36 -6.18
CA GLU A 59 -3.05 10.12 -6.91
C GLU A 59 -1.78 9.58 -7.56
N TRP A 60 -0.91 8.96 -6.76
CA TRP A 60 0.37 8.42 -7.22
C TRP A 60 0.23 7.46 -8.40
N ASP A 61 -0.88 6.73 -8.49
CA ASP A 61 -1.12 5.76 -9.55
C ASP A 61 -1.19 6.41 -10.95
N PHE A 62 -1.75 7.61 -11.07
CA PHE A 62 -1.82 8.35 -12.34
C PHE A 62 -0.42 8.76 -12.84
N TYR A 63 0.39 9.33 -11.95
CA TYR A 63 1.76 9.74 -12.29
C TYR A 63 2.66 8.54 -12.59
N VAL A 64 2.44 7.42 -11.92
CA VAL A 64 3.19 6.19 -12.13
C VAL A 64 2.88 5.58 -13.50
N GLU A 65 1.63 5.63 -13.95
CA GLU A 65 1.27 5.14 -15.28
C GLU A 65 1.97 5.95 -16.38
N GLN A 66 2.08 7.26 -16.22
CA GLN A 66 2.69 8.16 -17.20
C GLN A 66 4.23 8.14 -17.16
N TYR A 67 4.84 8.26 -15.97
CA TYR A 67 6.29 8.46 -15.81
C TYR A 67 7.02 7.31 -15.14
N GLY A 68 6.31 6.35 -14.53
CA GLY A 68 6.92 5.29 -13.72
C GLY A 68 7.93 4.44 -14.48
N LYS A 69 7.61 4.05 -15.71
CA LYS A 69 8.51 3.23 -16.56
C LYS A 69 9.81 3.97 -16.90
N GLN A 70 9.71 5.26 -17.22
CA GLN A 70 10.87 6.10 -17.56
C GLN A 70 11.76 6.33 -16.33
N LEU A 71 11.15 6.59 -15.17
CA LEU A 71 11.86 6.75 -13.90
C LEU A 71 12.67 5.50 -13.56
N ILE A 72 12.10 4.30 -13.72
CA ILE A 72 12.79 3.06 -13.38
C ILE A 72 13.91 2.75 -14.38
N CYS A 73 13.71 3.06 -15.66
CA CYS A 73 14.77 2.98 -16.66
C CYS A 73 15.95 3.89 -16.28
N PHE A 74 15.66 5.12 -15.86
CA PHE A 74 16.67 6.04 -15.34
C PHE A 74 17.37 5.49 -14.10
N LEU A 75 16.62 4.92 -13.15
CA LEU A 75 17.18 4.32 -11.94
C LEU A 75 18.12 3.15 -12.24
N ASN A 76 17.75 2.30 -13.20
CA ASN A 76 18.59 1.21 -13.72
C ASN A 76 19.89 1.75 -14.35
N LEU A 77 19.78 2.80 -15.18
CA LEU A 77 20.94 3.42 -15.80
C LEU A 77 21.89 3.99 -14.75
N VAL A 78 21.36 4.71 -13.76
CA VAL A 78 22.14 5.23 -12.64
C VAL A 78 22.83 4.09 -11.88
N PHE A 79 22.12 2.99 -11.61
CA PHE A 79 22.70 1.83 -10.93
C PHE A 79 23.88 1.22 -11.72
N VAL A 80 23.72 1.03 -13.03
CA VAL A 80 24.80 0.49 -13.89
C VAL A 80 25.98 1.45 -13.96
N CYS A 81 25.74 2.76 -14.11
CA CYS A 81 26.81 3.77 -14.12
C CYS A 81 27.56 3.81 -12.78
N CYS A 82 26.85 3.76 -11.66
CA CYS A 82 27.47 3.69 -10.33
C CYS A 82 28.27 2.41 -10.14
N SER A 83 27.73 1.25 -10.57
CA SER A 83 28.47 -0.02 -10.51
C SER A 83 29.75 0.07 -11.33
N PHE A 84 29.67 0.52 -12.58
CA PHE A 84 30.82 0.62 -13.48
C PHE A 84 31.91 1.53 -12.91
N TYR A 85 31.52 2.70 -12.38
CA TYR A 85 32.48 3.62 -11.75
C TYR A 85 33.19 2.98 -10.55
N LEU A 86 32.44 2.29 -9.68
CA LEU A 86 33.01 1.59 -8.53
C LEU A 86 33.91 0.45 -8.97
N ASP A 87 33.53 -0.31 -9.99
CA ASP A 87 34.32 -1.43 -10.51
C ASP A 87 35.67 -0.96 -11.06
N CYS A 88 35.67 0.08 -11.91
CA CYS A 88 36.92 0.66 -12.42
C CYS A 88 37.82 1.17 -11.29
N TYR A 89 37.24 1.77 -10.26
CA TYR A 89 37.99 2.26 -9.11
C TYR A 89 38.59 1.13 -8.27
N TYR A 90 37.81 0.08 -7.97
CA TYR A 90 38.29 -1.06 -7.20
C TYR A 90 39.35 -1.85 -7.97
N GLU A 91 39.20 -2.04 -9.28
CA GLU A 91 40.17 -2.73 -10.13
C GLU A 91 41.51 -1.97 -10.21
N GLU A 92 41.49 -0.63 -10.37
CA GLU A 92 42.71 0.21 -10.31
C GLU A 92 43.43 0.06 -8.96
N SER A 93 42.68 0.03 -7.85
CA SER A 93 43.23 -0.14 -6.50
C SER A 93 43.85 -1.53 -6.27
N LEU A 94 43.24 -2.58 -6.81
CA LEU A 94 43.72 -3.96 -6.72
C LEU A 94 45.01 -4.15 -7.53
N HIS A 95 45.07 -3.62 -8.76
CA HIS A 95 46.27 -3.65 -9.58
C HIS A 95 47.42 -2.87 -8.94
N GLN A 96 47.15 -1.71 -8.34
CA GLN A 96 48.17 -0.95 -7.63
C GLN A 96 48.74 -1.73 -6.43
N LYS A 97 47.88 -2.43 -5.67
CA LYS A 97 48.31 -3.28 -4.54
C LYS A 97 49.10 -4.50 -5.00
N TYR A 98 48.68 -5.17 -6.07
CA TYR A 98 49.38 -6.33 -6.61
C TYR A 98 50.76 -5.96 -7.15
N ASN A 99 50.85 -4.85 -7.89
CA ASN A 99 52.12 -4.34 -8.41
C ASN A 99 53.07 -3.93 -7.29
N TYR A 100 52.56 -3.31 -6.21
CA TYR A 100 53.35 -2.96 -5.03
C TYR A 100 54.01 -4.20 -4.39
N ILE A 101 53.24 -5.28 -4.19
CA ILE A 101 53.73 -6.53 -3.60
C ILE A 101 54.81 -7.18 -4.48
N ASN A 102 54.63 -7.19 -5.81
CA ASN A 102 55.63 -7.73 -6.73
C ASN A 102 56.88 -6.85 -6.85
N THR A 103 56.77 -5.53 -6.69
CA THR A 103 57.95 -4.64 -6.67
C THR A 103 58.75 -4.73 -5.38
N ASP A 104 58.11 -4.94 -4.22
CA ASP A 104 58.82 -5.14 -2.95
C ASP A 104 59.66 -6.43 -2.95
N ASN A 105 59.20 -7.47 -3.66
CA ASN A 105 59.94 -8.73 -3.83
C ASN A 105 61.15 -8.61 -4.78
N ASN A 106 61.19 -7.57 -5.62
CA ASN A 106 62.27 -7.31 -6.56
C ASN A 106 63.07 -6.08 -6.12
N GLU A 107 63.95 -6.26 -5.13
CA GLU A 107 64.78 -5.20 -4.51
C GLU A 107 65.53 -4.31 -5.51
N VAL A 108 65.81 -4.83 -6.72
CA VAL A 108 66.46 -4.11 -7.83
C VAL A 108 65.65 -2.91 -8.33
N PHE A 109 64.31 -2.97 -8.32
CA PHE A 109 63.43 -1.89 -8.79
C PHE A 109 63.07 -0.88 -7.70
N ALA A 110 63.21 -1.25 -6.42
CA ALA A 110 63.01 -0.33 -5.29
C ALA A 110 64.03 0.84 -5.30
N LYS A 111 65.23 0.61 -5.87
CA LYS A 111 66.31 1.60 -5.93
C LYS A 111 66.12 2.69 -7.00
N TYR A 112 65.28 2.44 -8.02
CA TYR A 112 65.02 3.38 -9.12
C TYR A 112 63.61 4.01 -9.07
N GLY A 113 63.01 4.06 -7.88
CA GLY A 113 62.05 5.07 -7.46
C GLY A 113 60.97 5.48 -8.46
N ILE A 114 59.98 4.62 -8.69
CA ILE A 114 58.68 5.09 -9.21
C ILE A 114 58.03 5.88 -8.05
N PRO A 115 57.68 7.17 -8.24
CA PRO A 115 57.13 7.98 -7.16
C PRO A 115 55.82 7.36 -6.64
N LYS A 116 55.76 7.16 -5.33
CA LYS A 116 54.59 6.65 -4.60
C LYS A 116 53.42 7.62 -4.76
N ARG A 117 52.59 7.43 -5.79
CA ARG A 117 51.35 8.20 -5.96
C ARG A 117 50.27 7.57 -5.08
N GLN A 118 50.28 7.90 -3.79
CA GLN A 118 49.08 7.75 -2.94
C GLN A 118 48.03 8.72 -3.46
N LYS A 119 47.20 8.28 -4.41
CA LYS A 119 45.97 9.02 -4.75
C LYS A 119 45.04 8.87 -3.55
N SER A 120 44.79 9.97 -2.84
CA SER A 120 43.67 10.02 -1.87
C SER A 120 42.39 9.59 -2.58
N PRO A 121 41.49 8.83 -1.93
CA PRO A 121 40.21 8.49 -2.53
C PRO A 121 39.51 9.80 -2.93
N PRO A 122 39.00 9.90 -4.17
CA PRO A 122 38.30 11.11 -4.58
C PRO A 122 37.09 11.31 -3.66
N TYR A 123 36.84 12.55 -3.21
CA TYR A 123 35.69 12.88 -2.36
C TYR A 123 34.34 12.41 -2.96
N ILE A 124 34.31 12.20 -4.28
CA ILE A 124 33.16 11.75 -5.07
C ILE A 124 32.86 10.25 -4.86
N LEU A 125 33.80 9.44 -4.37
CA LEU A 125 33.60 8.00 -4.17
C LEU A 125 32.54 7.70 -3.09
N VAL A 126 32.56 8.44 -1.99
CA VAL A 126 31.65 8.25 -0.84
C VAL A 126 30.18 8.46 -1.23
N PRO A 127 29.77 9.56 -1.90
CA PRO A 127 28.38 9.71 -2.31
C PRO A 127 27.96 8.67 -3.35
N ILE A 128 28.85 8.28 -4.28
CA ILE A 128 28.54 7.25 -5.29
C ILE A 128 28.31 5.89 -4.64
N SER A 129 29.15 5.49 -3.67
CA SER A 129 28.97 4.23 -2.95
C SER A 129 27.70 4.24 -2.10
N LEU A 130 27.37 5.37 -1.47
CA LEU A 130 26.12 5.53 -0.74
C LEU A 130 24.89 5.37 -1.64
N VAL A 131 24.90 5.98 -2.83
CA VAL A 131 23.83 5.83 -3.82
C VAL A 131 23.73 4.37 -4.29
N TYR A 132 24.86 3.73 -4.59
CA TYR A 132 24.90 2.33 -5.02
C TYR A 132 24.29 1.39 -3.97
N TYR A 133 24.77 1.43 -2.72
CA TYR A 133 24.23 0.60 -1.65
C TYR A 133 22.79 0.97 -1.29
N GLY A 134 22.42 2.25 -1.37
CA GLY A 134 21.05 2.72 -1.19
C GLY A 134 20.08 2.12 -2.21
N LEU A 135 20.48 2.05 -3.48
CA LEU A 135 19.71 1.42 -4.55
C LEU A 135 19.55 -0.10 -4.35
N ILE A 136 20.58 -0.77 -3.82
CA ILE A 136 20.48 -2.20 -3.46
C ILE A 136 19.41 -2.40 -2.39
N VAL A 137 19.51 -1.65 -1.28
CA VAL A 137 18.56 -1.74 -0.18
C VAL A 137 17.14 -1.41 -0.65
N LEU A 138 16.99 -0.39 -1.51
CA LEU A 138 15.71 0.00 -2.09
C LEU A 138 15.07 -1.13 -2.91
N SER A 139 15.85 -1.85 -3.73
CA SER A 139 15.35 -2.97 -4.53
C SER A 139 14.83 -4.11 -3.65
N PHE A 140 15.60 -4.50 -2.63
CA PHE A 140 15.21 -5.55 -1.69
C PHE A 140 14.01 -5.13 -0.84
N ALA A 141 13.99 -3.90 -0.32
CA ALA A 141 12.87 -3.36 0.43
C ALA A 141 11.59 -3.33 -0.43
N ASN A 142 11.69 -2.89 -1.69
CA ASN A 142 10.56 -2.90 -2.60
C ASN A 142 10.05 -4.32 -2.88
N ALA A 143 10.94 -5.30 -3.08
CA ALA A 143 10.53 -6.68 -3.29
C ALA A 143 9.77 -7.25 -2.09
N VAL A 144 10.25 -6.97 -0.87
CA VAL A 144 9.58 -7.37 0.37
C VAL A 144 8.22 -6.67 0.50
N LEU A 145 8.15 -5.36 0.26
CA LEU A 145 6.89 -4.61 0.32
C LEU A 145 5.88 -5.10 -0.72
N CYS A 146 6.33 -5.34 -1.96
CA CYS A 146 5.49 -5.86 -3.03
C CYS A 146 4.89 -7.21 -2.66
N LEU A 147 5.69 -8.13 -2.10
CA LEU A 147 5.23 -9.46 -1.69
C LEU A 147 4.37 -9.48 -0.43
N THR A 148 4.47 -8.45 0.41
CA THR A 148 3.72 -8.34 1.67
C THR A 148 2.50 -7.44 1.57
N ASN A 149 2.30 -6.73 0.46
CA ASN A 149 1.13 -5.86 0.31
C ASN A 149 -0.12 -6.66 -0.04
N VAL A 150 -1.03 -6.67 0.94
CA VAL A 150 -2.25 -7.48 0.91
C VAL A 150 -3.40 -6.60 1.36
N LYS A 151 -4.52 -6.68 0.65
CA LYS A 151 -5.78 -6.00 0.97
C LYS A 151 -6.79 -7.04 1.46
N ASN A 152 -7.37 -6.75 2.61
CA ASN A 152 -8.36 -7.61 3.23
C ASN A 152 -9.77 -7.24 2.76
N TYR A 153 -10.56 -8.24 2.39
CA TYR A 153 -11.97 -8.12 2.03
C TYR A 153 -12.81 -9.02 2.94
N ASP A 154 -13.90 -8.48 3.46
CA ASP A 154 -14.80 -9.20 4.37
C ASP A 154 -16.02 -9.68 3.60
N LEU A 155 -16.27 -11.00 3.62
CA LEU A 155 -17.36 -11.65 2.89
C LEU A 155 -18.58 -11.77 3.81
N ILE A 156 -19.42 -10.74 3.83
CA ILE A 156 -20.51 -10.60 4.80
C ILE A 156 -21.69 -11.51 4.50
N ASN A 157 -22.05 -11.66 3.22
CA ASN A 157 -23.29 -12.31 2.80
C ASN A 157 -23.13 -13.80 2.46
N ARG A 158 -21.95 -14.36 2.69
CA ARG A 158 -21.63 -15.74 2.32
C ARG A 158 -21.91 -16.69 3.48
N ASP A 159 -22.54 -17.83 3.18
CA ASP A 159 -22.77 -18.90 4.15
C ASP A 159 -21.47 -19.40 4.79
N ILE A 160 -21.46 -19.48 6.13
CA ILE A 160 -20.30 -19.90 6.92
C ILE A 160 -19.89 -21.34 6.61
N SER A 161 -20.85 -22.19 6.23
CA SER A 161 -20.63 -23.60 5.91
C SER A 161 -19.89 -23.84 4.58
N LYS A 162 -19.88 -22.87 3.66
CA LYS A 162 -19.32 -23.04 2.32
C LYS A 162 -17.94 -22.43 2.20
N VAL A 163 -16.92 -23.27 2.43
CA VAL A 163 -15.51 -22.90 2.29
C VAL A 163 -15.25 -22.32 0.89
N PRO A 164 -14.62 -21.13 0.78
CA PRO A 164 -14.21 -20.56 -0.50
C PRO A 164 -13.07 -21.39 -1.12
N ASN A 165 -13.11 -21.54 -2.45
CA ASN A 165 -12.14 -22.34 -3.21
C ASN A 165 -10.77 -21.62 -3.41
N THR A 166 -10.35 -20.79 -2.46
CA THR A 166 -9.08 -20.05 -2.54
C THR A 166 -8.24 -20.23 -1.27
N PRO A 167 -6.91 -20.41 -1.41
CA PRO A 167 -6.03 -20.59 -0.26
C PRO A 167 -5.83 -19.30 0.56
N SER A 168 -6.23 -18.15 0.02
CA SER A 168 -6.12 -16.82 0.63
C SER A 168 -7.25 -16.47 1.61
N ALA A 169 -8.24 -17.37 1.78
CA ALA A 169 -9.41 -17.12 2.60
C ALA A 169 -9.29 -17.80 3.97
N TYR A 170 -9.62 -17.06 5.03
CA TYR A 170 -9.58 -17.55 6.40
C TYR A 170 -10.77 -17.01 7.22
N LYS A 171 -11.14 -17.75 8.27
CA LYS A 171 -12.28 -17.44 9.13
C LYS A 171 -11.83 -16.53 10.28
N ILE A 172 -12.60 -15.49 10.58
CA ILE A 172 -12.33 -14.54 11.67
C ILE A 172 -13.59 -14.35 12.51
N ASP A 173 -13.41 -14.34 13.82
CA ASP A 173 -14.47 -14.01 14.78
C ASP A 173 -14.38 -12.54 15.19
N PHE A 174 -15.53 -11.84 15.24
CA PHE A 174 -15.59 -10.42 15.60
C PHE A 174 -15.12 -10.08 17.03
N GLN A 175 -15.06 -11.06 17.94
CA GLN A 175 -14.85 -10.81 19.36
C GLN A 175 -13.38 -10.78 19.82
N LYS A 176 -12.39 -10.97 18.94
CA LYS A 176 -10.97 -10.88 19.34
C LYS A 176 -10.40 -9.48 19.06
N PRO A 177 -10.10 -8.66 20.07
CA PRO A 177 -9.28 -7.45 19.86
C PRO A 177 -7.89 -7.88 19.38
N LEU A 178 -7.47 -7.37 18.21
CA LEU A 178 -6.24 -7.77 17.51
C LEU A 178 -4.93 -7.30 18.18
N ILE A 179 -4.95 -6.83 19.43
CA ILE A 179 -3.80 -6.20 20.07
C ILE A 179 -3.73 -6.61 21.55
N VAL A 180 -3.00 -7.69 21.85
CA VAL A 180 -2.29 -7.82 23.13
C VAL A 180 -0.83 -7.52 22.82
N VAL A 181 -0.47 -6.24 22.91
CA VAL A 181 0.93 -5.80 22.89
C VAL A 181 1.42 -5.93 24.33
N ASP A 182 2.21 -6.96 24.60
CA ASP A 182 2.92 -7.12 25.86
C ASP A 182 3.82 -5.90 26.10
N GLN A 183 3.38 -5.08 27.06
CA GLN A 183 4.11 -3.98 27.64
C GLN A 183 5.15 -4.54 28.61
N ASN A 184 6.28 -5.01 28.08
CA ASN A 184 7.49 -5.08 28.89
C ASN A 184 8.65 -4.46 28.09
N GLU A 185 9.08 -3.32 28.61
CA GLU A 185 10.34 -2.63 28.37
C GLU A 185 11.44 -3.51 29.03
N ASP A 186 12.61 -3.77 28.47
CA ASP A 186 13.66 -2.88 28.03
C ASP A 186 14.65 -3.68 27.17
N SER A 187 15.45 -3.02 26.34
CA SER A 187 16.56 -3.62 25.54
C SER A 187 16.18 -4.20 24.17
N PHE A 188 15.40 -3.47 23.36
CA PHE A 188 14.85 -4.10 22.16
C PHE A 188 14.65 -3.19 20.94
N PHE A 189 15.28 -2.02 20.75
CA PHE A 189 14.91 -1.20 19.57
C PHE A 189 15.29 -1.84 18.22
N ILE A 190 16.53 -2.28 18.02
CA ILE A 190 16.96 -2.91 16.75
C ILE A 190 16.41 -4.34 16.62
N LYS A 191 16.35 -5.08 17.73
CA LYS A 191 15.78 -6.43 17.77
C LYS A 191 14.26 -6.39 17.62
N ARG A 192 13.53 -5.43 18.21
CA ARG A 192 12.10 -5.18 17.91
C ARG A 192 11.94 -4.63 16.52
N PHE A 193 12.78 -3.75 15.97
CA PHE A 193 12.56 -3.28 14.61
C PHE A 193 12.76 -4.44 13.63
N SER A 194 13.78 -5.27 13.80
CA SER A 194 13.98 -6.48 13.00
C SER A 194 12.87 -7.51 13.24
N ILE A 195 12.51 -7.82 14.48
CA ILE A 195 11.44 -8.78 14.81
C ILE A 195 10.06 -8.22 14.48
N MET A 196 9.83 -6.91 14.49
CA MET A 196 8.60 -6.24 14.12
C MET A 196 8.50 -6.16 12.62
N ILE A 197 9.57 -5.84 11.89
CA ILE A 197 9.60 -5.92 10.42
C ILE A 197 9.44 -7.37 9.99
N ILE A 198 10.18 -8.32 10.57
CA ILE A 198 10.04 -9.75 10.30
C ILE A 198 8.66 -10.24 10.72
N LYS A 199 8.09 -9.86 11.87
CA LYS A 199 6.72 -10.23 12.25
C LYS A 199 5.67 -9.53 11.39
N LEU A 200 5.87 -8.30 10.95
CA LEU A 200 4.95 -7.57 10.06
C LEU A 200 4.97 -8.19 8.66
N ILE A 201 6.14 -8.64 8.22
CA ILE A 201 6.35 -9.42 6.99
C ILE A 201 5.76 -10.84 7.15
N PHE A 202 6.10 -11.59 8.20
CA PHE A 202 5.64 -12.97 8.44
C PHE A 202 4.15 -13.05 8.76
N TYR A 203 3.60 -12.12 9.55
CA TYR A 203 2.17 -12.08 9.90
C TYR A 203 1.31 -11.72 8.69
N ARG A 204 1.84 -10.91 7.74
CA ARG A 204 1.18 -10.68 6.46
C ARG A 204 1.34 -11.85 5.47
N ILE A 205 2.42 -12.63 5.58
CA ILE A 205 2.71 -13.75 4.65
C ILE A 205 2.03 -15.06 5.09
N PHE A 206 1.89 -15.30 6.39
CA PHE A 206 1.27 -16.51 6.95
C PHE A 206 0.12 -16.08 7.87
N PRO A 207 -1.12 -15.92 7.36
CA PRO A 207 -2.28 -15.85 8.24
C PRO A 207 -2.31 -17.13 9.07
N LYS A 208 -2.38 -16.96 10.39
CA LYS A 208 -2.33 -18.07 11.36
C LYS A 208 -3.33 -19.15 10.98
N GLU A 209 -2.81 -20.38 10.96
CA GLU A 209 -3.53 -21.63 10.77
C GLU A 209 -4.77 -21.69 11.66
N GLN A 210 -5.86 -22.23 11.08
CA GLN A 210 -7.18 -22.35 11.69
C GLN A 210 -7.10 -23.11 13.01
N GLU A 211 -7.09 -22.39 14.13
CA GLU A 211 -7.51 -22.98 15.40
C GLU A 211 -9.03 -23.18 15.33
N ASN A 212 -9.45 -24.44 15.34
CA ASN A 212 -10.83 -24.86 15.48
C ASN A 212 -11.42 -24.27 16.76
N VAL A 213 -12.12 -23.14 16.65
CA VAL A 213 -12.83 -22.52 17.76
C VAL A 213 -14.31 -22.46 17.41
N ASN A 214 -15.09 -22.95 18.36
CA ASN A 214 -16.49 -23.32 18.27
C ASN A 214 -17.40 -22.27 17.62
N ASP A 215 -18.39 -22.78 16.89
CA ASP A 215 -19.46 -22.06 16.23
C ASP A 215 -20.13 -21.04 17.18
N THR A 216 -19.68 -19.80 17.09
CA THR A 216 -20.45 -18.64 17.52
C THR A 216 -20.89 -17.92 16.27
N ASN A 217 -22.15 -17.46 16.25
CA ASN A 217 -22.85 -16.85 15.11
C ASN A 217 -22.23 -15.51 14.62
N THR A 218 -20.97 -15.23 14.93
CA THR A 218 -20.26 -13.99 14.64
C THR A 218 -18.92 -14.23 13.94
N SER A 219 -18.83 -15.29 13.13
CA SER A 219 -17.66 -15.60 12.33
C SER A 219 -17.86 -15.22 10.87
N ILE A 220 -16.95 -14.42 10.30
CA ILE A 220 -16.97 -14.01 8.89
C ILE A 220 -15.75 -14.56 8.17
N TRP A 221 -15.92 -14.88 6.88
CA TRP A 221 -14.80 -15.19 6.00
C TRP A 221 -14.10 -13.89 5.56
N ARG A 222 -12.80 -13.77 5.88
CA ARG A 222 -11.94 -12.70 5.37
C ARG A 222 -11.04 -13.26 4.26
N LEU A 223 -11.00 -12.55 3.15
CA LEU A 223 -10.13 -12.83 2.02
C LEU A 223 -8.95 -11.85 2.04
N SER A 224 -7.74 -12.37 2.15
CA SER A 224 -6.51 -11.56 2.05
C SER A 224 -5.97 -11.59 0.62
N MET A 225 -6.37 -10.61 -0.18
CA MET A 225 -6.02 -10.53 -1.60
C MET A 225 -4.72 -9.75 -1.81
N TRP A 226 -3.80 -10.30 -2.59
CA TRP A 226 -2.55 -9.60 -2.94
C TRP A 226 -2.84 -8.31 -3.73
N ALA A 227 -2.34 -7.17 -3.26
CA ALA A 227 -2.67 -5.86 -3.83
C ALA A 227 -1.44 -4.93 -3.86
N PRO A 228 -0.45 -5.23 -4.72
CA PRO A 228 0.72 -4.37 -4.88
C PRO A 228 0.34 -3.07 -5.61
N SER A 229 1.01 -1.97 -5.28
CA SER A 229 0.89 -0.72 -6.06
C SER A 229 1.54 -0.88 -7.44
N LEU A 230 1.09 -0.08 -8.42
CA LEU A 230 1.65 -0.09 -9.78
C LEU A 230 3.16 0.21 -9.78
N LEU A 231 3.59 1.14 -8.93
CA LEU A 231 5.01 1.49 -8.80
C LEU A 231 5.81 0.30 -8.31
N GLN A 232 5.36 -0.38 -7.24
CA GLN A 232 6.05 -1.54 -6.69
C GLN A 232 6.16 -2.69 -7.69
N LEU A 233 5.13 -2.91 -8.51
CA LEU A 233 5.15 -3.88 -9.60
C LEU A 233 6.17 -3.52 -10.67
N TYR A 234 6.17 -2.27 -11.15
CA TYR A 234 7.16 -1.84 -12.14
C TYR A 234 8.58 -1.90 -11.59
N LEU A 235 8.78 -1.51 -10.33
CA LEU A 235 10.09 -1.52 -9.69
C LEU A 235 10.57 -2.97 -9.44
N LEU A 236 9.68 -3.90 -9.10
CA LEU A 236 9.99 -5.33 -9.01
C LEU A 236 10.31 -5.95 -10.38
N SER A 237 9.60 -5.53 -11.43
CA SER A 237 9.75 -6.09 -12.78
C SER A 237 11.01 -5.58 -13.49
N LEU A 238 11.23 -4.27 -13.53
CA LEU A 238 12.36 -3.66 -14.24
C LEU A 238 13.60 -3.52 -13.36
N PHE A 239 13.45 -3.29 -12.05
CA PHE A 239 14.56 -3.17 -11.10
C PHE A 239 14.55 -4.32 -10.08
N SER A 240 14.47 -5.54 -10.61
CA SER A 240 14.42 -6.77 -9.81
C SER A 240 15.65 -6.90 -8.88
N PRO A 241 15.46 -7.31 -7.61
CA PRO A 241 16.57 -7.53 -6.68
C PRO A 241 17.57 -8.57 -7.17
N LEU A 242 17.15 -9.51 -8.03
CA LEU A 242 18.08 -10.47 -8.63
C LEU A 242 18.98 -9.85 -9.70
N ASN A 243 18.52 -8.84 -10.45
CA ASN A 243 19.37 -8.13 -11.40
C ASN A 243 20.46 -7.34 -10.66
N VAL A 244 20.08 -6.74 -9.53
CA VAL A 244 21.01 -6.06 -8.62
C VAL A 244 22.00 -7.06 -8.03
N LEU A 245 21.49 -8.20 -7.54
CA LEU A 245 22.30 -9.29 -6.99
C LEU A 245 23.31 -9.80 -8.03
N PHE A 246 22.90 -9.98 -9.28
CA PHE A 246 23.76 -10.39 -10.39
C PHE A 246 24.97 -9.47 -10.54
N LEU A 247 24.70 -8.16 -10.67
CA LEU A 247 25.71 -7.13 -10.87
C LEU A 247 26.64 -6.98 -9.66
N THR A 248 26.17 -7.32 -8.45
CA THR A 248 26.99 -7.29 -7.24
C THR A 248 27.86 -8.55 -7.05
N LEU A 249 27.31 -9.75 -7.27
CA LEU A 249 27.94 -11.02 -6.90
C LEU A 249 28.83 -11.63 -7.99
N ASN A 250 28.54 -11.42 -9.27
CA ASN A 250 29.20 -12.15 -10.36
C ASN A 250 30.46 -11.46 -10.90
N LYS A 251 31.34 -11.01 -9.99
CA LYS A 251 32.62 -10.39 -10.34
C LYS A 251 33.78 -11.24 -9.81
N PRO A 252 34.54 -11.95 -10.67
CA PRO A 252 34.40 -12.11 -12.13
C PRO A 252 33.28 -13.09 -12.54
N ILE A 253 32.79 -12.97 -13.78
CA ILE A 253 31.73 -13.84 -14.31
C ILE A 253 32.25 -15.27 -14.44
N THR A 254 31.84 -16.15 -13.53
CA THR A 254 32.14 -17.58 -13.58
C THR A 254 30.94 -18.36 -14.09
N PHE A 255 31.18 -19.48 -14.78
CA PHE A 255 30.11 -20.35 -15.29
C PHE A 255 29.18 -20.83 -14.17
N ASN A 256 29.73 -21.21 -13.02
CA ASN A 256 28.95 -21.62 -11.85
C ASN A 256 28.05 -20.48 -11.33
N GLY A 257 28.53 -19.24 -11.33
CA GLY A 257 27.75 -18.06 -10.96
C GLY A 257 26.58 -17.80 -11.91
N LEU A 258 26.78 -17.99 -13.22
CA LEU A 258 25.71 -17.88 -14.22
C LEU A 258 24.63 -18.96 -14.02
N VAL A 259 25.02 -20.22 -13.79
CA VAL A 259 24.05 -21.30 -13.51
C VAL A 259 23.24 -21.01 -12.24
N PHE A 260 23.92 -20.59 -11.17
CA PHE A 260 23.26 -20.22 -9.92
C PHE A 260 22.26 -19.07 -10.09
N LEU A 261 22.59 -18.08 -10.92
CA LEU A 261 21.69 -16.98 -11.23
C LEU A 261 20.45 -17.44 -11.99
N VAL A 262 20.61 -18.27 -13.02
CA VAL A 262 19.48 -18.75 -13.81
C VAL A 262 18.50 -19.48 -12.90
N LEU A 263 19.00 -20.30 -11.98
CA LEU A 263 18.17 -20.99 -10.97
C LEU A 263 17.43 -20.00 -10.06
N LEU A 264 18.12 -18.96 -9.56
CA LEU A 264 17.47 -17.92 -8.74
C LEU A 264 16.38 -17.17 -9.51
N MET A 265 16.65 -16.80 -10.77
CA MET A 265 15.66 -16.12 -11.63
C MET A 265 14.44 -17.00 -11.87
N SER A 266 14.64 -18.27 -12.22
CA SER A 266 13.55 -19.24 -12.38
C SER A 266 12.73 -19.39 -11.10
N PHE A 267 13.37 -19.43 -9.93
CA PHE A 267 12.68 -19.48 -8.65
C PHE A 267 11.86 -18.21 -8.39
N GLN A 268 12.39 -17.02 -8.67
CA GLN A 268 11.64 -15.77 -8.55
C GLN A 268 10.40 -15.78 -9.45
N TYR A 269 10.54 -16.18 -10.72
CA TYR A 269 9.42 -16.22 -11.66
C TYR A 269 8.33 -17.20 -11.20
N MET A 270 8.70 -18.38 -10.70
CA MET A 270 7.75 -19.34 -10.12
C MET A 270 6.96 -18.74 -8.95
N LEU A 271 7.63 -18.04 -8.03
CA LEU A 271 6.96 -17.37 -6.91
C LEU A 271 5.95 -16.31 -7.38
N ILE A 272 6.35 -15.46 -8.33
CA ILE A 272 5.50 -14.40 -8.87
C ILE A 272 4.30 -15.00 -9.61
N PHE A 273 4.54 -16.03 -10.43
CA PHE A 273 3.49 -16.71 -11.18
C PHE A 273 2.44 -17.32 -10.25
N ASN A 274 2.86 -18.06 -9.22
CA ASN A 274 1.95 -18.65 -8.24
C ASN A 274 1.13 -17.58 -7.51
N LYS A 275 1.76 -16.45 -7.13
CA LYS A 275 1.06 -15.32 -6.51
C LYS A 275 0.04 -14.68 -7.45
N TYR A 276 0.37 -14.57 -8.73
CA TYR A 276 -0.53 -14.01 -9.74
C TYR A 276 -1.71 -14.95 -10.05
N GLU A 277 -1.49 -16.26 -10.06
CA GLU A 277 -2.58 -17.24 -10.23
C GLU A 277 -3.59 -17.15 -9.07
N VAL A 278 -3.09 -17.07 -7.84
CA VAL A 278 -3.94 -16.86 -6.65
C VAL A 278 -4.69 -15.54 -6.74
N LEU A 279 -4.03 -14.46 -7.18
CA LEU A 279 -4.65 -13.15 -7.36
C LEU A 279 -5.84 -13.19 -8.33
N ILE A 280 -5.72 -13.91 -9.45
CA ILE A 280 -6.81 -14.03 -10.43
C ILE A 280 -8.01 -14.73 -9.79
N LYS A 281 -7.79 -15.84 -9.09
CA LYS A 281 -8.84 -16.60 -8.38
C LYS A 281 -9.53 -15.74 -7.32
N ASP A 282 -8.76 -14.96 -6.57
CA ASP A 282 -9.27 -14.05 -5.55
C ASP A 282 -10.11 -12.92 -6.17
N LYS A 283 -9.70 -12.34 -7.32
CA LYS A 283 -10.49 -11.33 -8.04
C LYS A 283 -11.80 -11.87 -8.56
N GLU A 284 -11.80 -13.06 -9.14
CA GLU A 284 -13.01 -13.72 -9.62
C GLU A 284 -14.00 -13.96 -8.48
N LEU A 285 -13.48 -14.42 -7.33
CA LEU A 285 -14.29 -14.63 -6.13
C LEU A 285 -14.93 -13.31 -5.65
N VAL A 286 -14.15 -12.24 -5.51
CA VAL A 286 -14.65 -10.93 -5.09
C VAL A 286 -15.72 -10.41 -6.06
N PHE A 287 -15.50 -10.54 -7.36
CA PHE A 287 -16.46 -10.09 -8.36
C PHE A 287 -17.77 -10.89 -8.32
N LYS A 288 -17.68 -12.21 -8.10
CA LYS A 288 -18.84 -13.09 -7.95
C LYS A 288 -19.68 -12.71 -6.73
N GLU A 289 -19.03 -12.47 -5.60
CA GLU A 289 -19.70 -12.07 -4.35
C GLU A 289 -20.33 -10.68 -4.50
N PHE A 290 -19.61 -9.73 -5.11
CA PHE A 290 -20.15 -8.41 -5.40
C PHE A 290 -21.40 -8.48 -6.29
N LEU A 291 -21.40 -9.30 -7.33
CA LEU A 291 -22.56 -9.48 -8.20
C LEU A 291 -23.75 -10.11 -7.45
N GLN A 292 -23.50 -11.08 -6.57
CA GLN A 292 -24.53 -11.68 -5.75
C GLN A 292 -25.16 -10.64 -4.81
N ASP A 293 -24.33 -9.88 -4.10
CA ASP A 293 -24.77 -8.80 -3.21
C ASP A 293 -25.54 -7.72 -3.97
N TYR A 294 -25.09 -7.38 -5.16
CA TYR A 294 -25.77 -6.42 -6.02
C TYR A 294 -27.13 -6.96 -6.48
N GLN A 295 -27.19 -8.24 -6.85
CA GLN A 295 -28.43 -8.87 -7.30
C GLN A 295 -29.46 -8.93 -6.17
N GLU A 296 -29.05 -9.33 -4.98
CA GLU A 296 -29.94 -9.47 -3.82
C GLU A 296 -30.40 -8.10 -3.31
N ASN A 297 -29.49 -7.13 -3.15
CA ASN A 297 -29.80 -5.85 -2.52
C ASN A 297 -30.44 -4.83 -3.47
N TYR A 298 -30.08 -4.85 -4.77
CA TYR A 298 -30.50 -3.81 -5.71
C TYR A 298 -31.40 -4.32 -6.83
N LEU A 299 -31.06 -5.45 -7.47
CA LEU A 299 -31.80 -5.93 -8.64
C LEU A 299 -33.12 -6.59 -8.24
N ASN A 300 -33.08 -7.59 -7.37
CA ASN A 300 -34.23 -8.37 -6.94
C ASN A 300 -35.37 -7.48 -6.40
N PRO A 301 -35.17 -6.51 -5.49
CA PRO A 301 -36.26 -5.68 -4.98
C PRO A 301 -36.88 -4.76 -6.04
N ARG A 302 -36.10 -4.32 -7.04
CA ARG A 302 -36.60 -3.48 -8.13
C ARG A 302 -37.35 -4.28 -9.19
N LEU A 303 -36.88 -5.48 -9.52
CA LEU A 303 -37.47 -6.36 -10.52
C LEU A 303 -38.69 -7.14 -9.99
N SER A 304 -38.71 -7.49 -8.70
CA SER A 304 -39.80 -8.25 -8.07
C SER A 304 -40.91 -7.37 -7.49
N LYS A 305 -40.88 -6.05 -7.71
CA LYS A 305 -41.95 -5.14 -7.27
C LYS A 305 -43.27 -5.56 -7.94
N LYS A 306 -44.21 -6.03 -7.13
CA LYS A 306 -45.54 -6.40 -7.62
C LYS A 306 -46.27 -5.14 -8.08
N PHE A 307 -46.46 -5.01 -9.39
CA PHE A 307 -47.32 -3.98 -9.97
C PHE A 307 -48.77 -4.48 -9.95
N ARG A 308 -49.68 -3.60 -9.52
CA ARG A 308 -51.12 -3.82 -9.63
C ARG A 308 -51.63 -2.90 -10.73
N ASP A 309 -52.18 -3.50 -11.78
CA ASP A 309 -52.76 -2.73 -12.87
C ASP A 309 -54.09 -2.13 -12.36
N ALA A 310 -54.20 -0.80 -12.45
CA ALA A 310 -55.40 -0.06 -12.08
C ALA A 310 -55.89 0.71 -13.30
N SER A 311 -57.17 0.54 -13.66
CA SER A 311 -57.82 1.40 -14.65
C SER A 311 -58.59 2.50 -13.92
N VAL A 312 -58.46 3.72 -14.42
CA VAL A 312 -59.25 4.87 -13.99
C VAL A 312 -60.13 5.25 -15.16
N ASP A 313 -61.44 5.12 -14.98
CA ASP A 313 -62.42 5.51 -16.00
C ASP A 313 -62.57 7.04 -15.97
N ALA A 314 -62.13 7.71 -17.05
CA ALA A 314 -62.19 9.16 -17.18
C ALA A 314 -63.55 9.67 -17.69
N THR A 315 -64.49 8.77 -18.01
CA THR A 315 -65.72 9.09 -18.76
C THR A 315 -66.92 9.45 -17.88
N ARG A 316 -66.79 9.39 -16.55
CA ARG A 316 -67.94 9.58 -15.63
C ARG A 316 -68.09 11.01 -15.09
N SER A 317 -69.32 11.51 -15.25
CA SER A 317 -69.83 12.80 -14.76
C SER A 317 -69.76 12.94 -13.22
N LYS A 318 -69.66 14.19 -12.75
CA LYS A 318 -69.42 14.74 -11.39
C LYS A 318 -70.15 14.11 -10.19
N PHE A 319 -71.02 13.12 -10.35
CA PHE A 319 -71.90 12.59 -9.30
C PHE A 319 -71.81 11.07 -9.06
N ALA A 320 -70.92 10.34 -9.73
CA ALA A 320 -70.72 8.91 -9.48
C ALA A 320 -69.42 8.67 -8.68
N ASN A 321 -69.53 8.03 -7.51
CA ASN A 321 -68.41 7.67 -6.65
C ASN A 321 -67.21 7.13 -7.45
N ASN A 322 -66.03 7.68 -7.20
CA ASN A 322 -64.76 7.28 -7.81
C ASN A 322 -64.45 5.80 -7.50
N THR A 323 -64.90 4.88 -8.34
CA THR A 323 -64.58 3.45 -8.18
C THR A 323 -63.31 3.14 -8.97
N VAL A 324 -62.17 3.14 -8.29
CA VAL A 324 -60.93 2.54 -8.82
C VAL A 324 -61.14 1.03 -8.90
N LYS A 325 -61.08 0.44 -10.09
CA LYS A 325 -61.16 -1.02 -10.27
C LYS A 325 -59.76 -1.60 -10.31
N PHE A 326 -59.46 -2.47 -9.35
CA PHE A 326 -58.23 -3.24 -9.33
C PHE A 326 -58.45 -4.58 -10.02
N TYR A 327 -57.60 -4.92 -10.99
CA TYR A 327 -57.64 -6.24 -11.62
C TYR A 327 -56.76 -7.21 -10.83
N LEU A 328 -57.27 -8.43 -10.60
CA LEU A 328 -56.47 -9.52 -10.06
C LEU A 328 -55.53 -10.00 -11.17
N ASN A 329 -54.22 -10.00 -10.89
CA ASN A 329 -53.17 -10.55 -11.76
C ASN A 329 -53.34 -12.08 -11.79
N ASP A 330 -54.29 -12.59 -12.57
CA ASP A 330 -54.32 -14.00 -12.91
C ASP A 330 -54.01 -14.15 -14.40
N LYS A 331 -52.82 -14.67 -14.67
CA LYS A 331 -52.29 -15.10 -15.97
C LYS A 331 -51.95 -13.99 -16.97
N ARG A 332 -50.72 -13.47 -16.87
CA ARG A 332 -50.01 -12.90 -18.03
C ARG A 332 -49.26 -14.02 -18.75
N THR A 333 -49.87 -14.64 -19.76
CA THR A 333 -49.10 -15.38 -20.77
C THR A 333 -48.41 -14.37 -21.68
N LYS A 334 -47.08 -14.34 -21.67
CA LYS A 334 -46.31 -13.62 -22.70
C LYS A 334 -46.60 -14.30 -24.03
N VAL A 335 -47.32 -13.61 -24.92
CA VAL A 335 -47.34 -13.93 -26.35
C VAL A 335 -46.09 -13.28 -26.92
N TYR A 336 -45.21 -14.12 -27.48
CA TYR A 336 -43.99 -13.69 -28.17
C TYR A 336 -44.33 -12.98 -29.49
#